data_AF-A0A150AEQ0-F1
#
_entry.id   AF-A0A150AEQ0-F1
#
_cell.length_a   1.000
_cell.length_b   1.000
_cell.length_c   1.000
_cell.angle_alpha   90.00
_cell.angle_beta   90.00
_cell.angle_gamma   90.00
#
_symmetry.space_group_name_H-M   'P 1'
#
loop_
_entity.id
_entity.type
_entity.pdbx_description
1 polymer ?
#
loop_
_entity_poly.entity_id
_entity_poly.type
_entity_poly.pdbx_seq_one_letter_code
_entity_poly.pdbx_strand_id
1 'polypeptide(L)'
;MKTIVLQLIALFLISSCTTTKTALVVPPNNSIEIDYPSMDVFRASIKNGGDDVGIAVLSKSTEQQIRGFGLAPRANADVMVERENKLTIKNELDHPVSVKLQITKESRAVFQKEGEYVSFTLKNKSAQSIPLIIPTVMNPNLSPFSKSGVDLKMGQEILFRVKGRNYNLLTVDNNINNGDEIDVADLLRNRKRELNLD
;
A
#
# COMPACT_ATOMS: atom_id res chain seq x y z
N MET A 1 -51.96 -0.94 43.14
CA MET A 1 -51.29 -0.32 41.97
C MET A 1 -49.79 -0.40 42.16
N LYS A 2 -49.09 -1.26 41.41
CA LYS A 2 -47.62 -1.26 41.29
C LYS A 2 -47.28 -1.51 39.83
N THR A 3 -46.90 -0.46 39.12
CA THR A 3 -46.40 -0.52 37.75
C THR A 3 -44.90 -0.82 37.82
N ILE A 4 -44.50 -2.01 37.40
CA ILE A 4 -43.10 -2.39 37.21
C ILE A 4 -42.69 -1.88 35.83
N VAL A 5 -41.81 -0.88 35.80
CA VAL A 5 -41.20 -0.37 34.56
C VAL A 5 -39.91 -1.15 34.33
N LEU A 6 -39.92 -2.04 33.35
CA LEU A 6 -38.76 -2.79 32.87
C LEU A 6 -37.95 -1.89 31.93
N GLN A 7 -36.84 -1.33 32.41
CA GLN A 7 -35.91 -0.58 31.56
C GLN A 7 -34.96 -1.54 30.84
N LEU A 8 -35.13 -1.66 29.53
CA LEU A 8 -34.24 -2.38 28.62
C LEU A 8 -33.01 -1.50 28.35
N ILE A 9 -31.87 -1.81 28.97
CA ILE A 9 -30.59 -1.14 28.68
C ILE A 9 -30.00 -1.80 27.43
N ALA A 10 -30.16 -1.14 26.28
CA ALA A 10 -29.51 -1.53 25.03
C ALA A 10 -28.03 -1.12 25.07
N LEU A 11 -27.14 -2.11 25.26
CA LEU A 11 -25.69 -1.92 25.23
C LEU A 11 -25.23 -1.81 23.77
N PHE A 12 -25.11 -0.57 23.26
CA PHE A 12 -24.50 -0.31 21.96
C PHE A 12 -22.98 -0.52 22.06
N LEU A 13 -22.49 -1.65 21.58
CA LEU A 13 -21.06 -1.89 21.34
C LEU A 13 -20.63 -1.12 20.10
N ILE A 14 -20.16 0.11 20.29
CA ILE A 14 -19.54 0.90 19.21
C ILE A 14 -18.12 0.35 19.01
N SER A 15 -17.96 -0.58 18.07
CA SER A 15 -16.64 -1.01 17.58
C SER A 15 -15.94 0.17 16.91
N SER A 16 -15.14 0.90 17.69
CA SER A 16 -14.31 1.99 17.20
C SER A 16 -13.06 1.39 16.55
N CYS A 17 -13.03 1.35 15.22
CA CYS A 17 -11.83 0.99 14.48
C CYS A 17 -10.80 2.12 14.66
N THR A 18 -9.84 1.96 15.57
CA THR A 18 -8.85 2.99 15.90
C THR A 18 -7.85 3.15 14.74
N THR A 19 -7.83 4.32 14.12
CA THR A 19 -6.82 4.70 13.12
C THR A 19 -5.83 5.67 13.77
N THR A 20 -4.57 5.28 13.94
CA THR A 20 -3.51 6.13 14.49
C THR A 20 -2.68 6.75 13.37
N LYS A 21 -2.52 8.08 13.42
CA LYS A 21 -1.60 8.84 12.57
C LYS A 21 -0.44 9.32 13.42
N THR A 22 0.78 8.94 13.05
CA THR A 22 2.00 9.26 13.82
C THR A 22 3.04 9.87 12.89
N ALA A 23 3.63 11.00 13.30
CA ALA A 23 4.84 11.51 12.68
C ALA A 23 6.05 10.82 13.32
N LEU A 24 6.89 10.20 12.51
CA LEU A 24 8.10 9.51 12.90
C LEU A 24 9.31 10.33 12.42
N VAL A 25 10.35 10.38 13.23
CA VAL A 25 11.63 10.97 12.88
C VAL A 25 12.65 9.84 12.85
N VAL A 26 13.14 9.50 11.66
CA VAL A 26 14.15 8.47 11.45
C VAL A 26 15.53 9.11 11.64
N PRO A 27 16.32 8.72 12.65
CA PRO A 27 17.63 9.32 12.91
C PRO A 27 18.61 9.12 11.73
N PRO A 28 19.68 9.93 11.65
CA PRO A 28 20.75 9.75 10.68
C PRO A 28 21.34 8.33 10.73
N ASN A 29 21.65 7.75 9.57
CA ASN A 29 22.30 6.44 9.44
C ASN A 29 21.65 5.33 10.27
N ASN A 30 20.32 5.37 10.43
CA ASN A 30 19.58 4.48 11.32
C ASN A 30 18.28 4.00 10.68
N SER A 31 17.63 3.02 11.32
CA SER A 31 16.35 2.46 10.90
C SER A 31 15.36 2.45 12.06
N ILE A 32 14.08 2.60 11.73
CA ILE A 32 12.98 2.34 12.67
C ILE A 32 12.26 1.07 12.21
N GLU A 33 11.95 0.21 13.18
CA GLU A 33 11.14 -0.98 12.97
C GLU A 33 9.71 -0.74 13.46
N ILE A 34 8.74 -1.19 12.67
CA ILE A 34 7.32 -1.09 12.96
C ILE A 34 6.74 -2.50 12.90
N ASP A 35 6.22 -2.94 14.03
CA ASP A 35 5.58 -4.24 14.19
C ASP A 35 4.30 -4.11 15.03
N TYR A 36 3.27 -4.84 14.63
CA TYR A 36 2.01 -5.01 15.35
C TYR A 36 1.69 -6.50 15.50
N PRO A 37 2.25 -7.21 16.51
CA PRO A 37 2.09 -8.66 16.68
C PRO A 37 0.64 -9.13 16.84
N SER A 38 -0.26 -8.25 17.26
CA SER A 38 -1.70 -8.52 17.46
C SER A 38 -2.52 -8.41 16.18
N MET A 39 -1.94 -7.91 15.08
CA MET A 39 -2.58 -7.80 13.77
C MET A 39 -2.07 -8.92 12.88
N ASP A 40 -2.98 -9.67 12.26
CA ASP A 40 -2.63 -10.71 11.29
C ASP A 40 -1.99 -10.09 10.03
N VAL A 41 -2.56 -8.97 9.57
CA VAL A 41 -1.99 -8.10 8.54
C VAL A 41 -2.29 -6.65 8.90
N PHE A 42 -1.36 -5.74 8.63
CA PHE A 42 -1.61 -4.30 8.68
C PHE A 42 -1.19 -3.61 7.38
N ARG A 43 -1.91 -2.54 7.03
CA ARG A 43 -1.51 -1.58 6.01
C ARG A 43 -0.84 -0.39 6.68
N ALA A 44 0.37 -0.07 6.24
CA ALA A 44 1.08 1.15 6.54
C ALA A 44 0.96 2.13 5.37
N SER A 45 0.16 3.19 5.55
CA SER A 45 0.14 4.33 4.63
C SER A 45 1.22 5.32 5.05
N ILE A 46 2.24 5.45 4.21
CA ILE A 46 3.47 6.18 4.46
C ILE A 46 3.50 7.44 3.59
N LYS A 47 3.77 8.59 4.20
CA LYS A 47 4.04 9.85 3.49
C LYS A 47 5.42 10.35 3.87
N ASN A 48 6.31 10.44 2.90
CA ASN A 48 7.63 11.01 3.10
C ASN A 48 7.55 12.54 3.07
N GLY A 49 7.87 13.18 4.20
CA GLY A 49 7.88 14.64 4.31
C GLY A 49 9.27 15.26 4.11
N GLY A 50 10.33 14.47 4.15
CA GLY A 50 11.73 14.90 4.02
C GLY A 50 12.38 14.30 2.77
N ASP A 51 13.62 13.85 2.92
CA ASP A 51 14.47 13.27 1.87
C ASP A 51 14.30 11.76 1.70
N ASP A 52 15.04 11.17 0.76
CA ASP A 52 14.96 9.75 0.42
C ASP A 52 15.08 8.81 1.63
N VAL A 53 14.15 7.86 1.74
CA VAL A 53 14.18 6.81 2.76
C VAL A 53 13.99 5.43 2.13
N GLY A 54 14.69 4.44 2.67
CA GLY A 54 14.45 3.04 2.33
C GLY A 54 13.24 2.50 3.07
N ILE A 55 12.32 1.83 2.37
CA ILE A 55 11.18 1.13 2.94
C ILE A 55 11.35 -0.36 2.66
N ALA A 56 11.30 -1.20 3.68
CA ALA A 56 11.42 -2.64 3.50
C ALA A 56 10.49 -3.43 4.43
N VAL A 57 10.13 -4.64 4.01
CA VAL A 57 9.49 -5.63 4.85
C VAL A 57 10.47 -6.77 5.07
N LEU A 58 10.81 -7.03 6.33
CA LEU A 58 11.72 -8.08 6.74
C LEU A 58 10.95 -9.24 7.37
N SER A 59 11.41 -10.46 7.15
CA SER A 59 10.98 -11.62 7.92
C SER A 59 11.45 -11.48 9.36
N LYS A 60 10.56 -11.68 10.35
CA LYS A 60 10.96 -11.67 11.76
C LYS A 60 11.79 -12.88 12.17
N SER A 61 11.68 -13.99 11.44
CA SER A 61 12.40 -15.22 11.79
C SER A 61 13.81 -15.25 11.23
N THR A 62 14.03 -14.66 10.06
CA THR A 62 15.32 -14.71 9.35
C THR A 62 16.00 -13.35 9.22
N GLU A 63 15.32 -12.26 9.55
CA GLU A 63 15.78 -10.87 9.34
C GLU A 63 16.08 -10.53 7.87
N GLN A 64 15.73 -11.43 6.95
CA GLN A 64 15.94 -11.22 5.52
C GLN A 64 14.87 -10.30 4.95
N GLN A 65 15.30 -9.43 4.03
CA GLN A 65 14.39 -8.61 3.27
C GLN A 65 13.53 -9.47 2.36
N ILE A 66 12.23 -9.47 2.62
CA ILE A 66 11.22 -10.10 1.75
C ILE A 66 10.97 -9.20 0.55
N ARG A 67 10.92 -7.88 0.78
CA ARG A 67 10.60 -6.87 -0.23
C ARG A 67 11.03 -5.47 0.23
N GLY A 68 11.34 -4.57 -0.71
CA GLY A 68 11.88 -3.24 -0.41
C GLY A 68 11.81 -2.27 -1.59
N PHE A 69 11.79 -0.96 -1.31
CA PHE A 69 11.93 0.12 -2.29
C PHE A 69 12.44 1.41 -1.63
N GLY A 70 12.99 2.34 -2.42
CA GLY A 70 13.27 3.71 -1.98
C GLY A 70 12.05 4.61 -2.14
N LEU A 71 11.71 5.38 -1.11
CA LEU A 71 10.61 6.34 -1.12
C LEU A 71 11.16 7.76 -1.24
N ALA A 72 11.03 8.31 -2.45
CA ALA A 72 11.50 9.64 -2.82
C ALA A 72 10.91 10.78 -1.97
N PRO A 73 11.47 12.00 -2.00
CA PRO A 73 11.01 13.12 -1.19
C PRO A 73 9.58 13.49 -1.61
N ARG A 74 8.72 13.78 -0.64
CA ARG A 74 7.29 14.11 -0.87
C ARG A 74 6.43 12.98 -1.46
N ALA A 75 6.99 11.79 -1.67
CA ALA A 75 6.25 10.63 -2.17
C ALA A 75 5.39 9.98 -1.08
N ASN A 76 4.48 9.10 -1.49
CA ASN A 76 3.62 8.33 -0.60
C ASN A 76 3.61 6.87 -1.04
N ALA A 77 3.37 5.95 -0.11
CA ALA A 77 3.25 4.52 -0.38
C ALA A 77 2.29 3.84 0.59
N ASP A 78 1.59 2.80 0.14
CA ASP A 78 0.87 1.87 1.00
C ASP A 78 1.64 0.55 1.06
N VAL A 79 1.97 0.08 2.26
CA VAL A 79 2.73 -1.17 2.47
C VAL A 79 1.91 -2.11 3.33
N MET A 80 1.53 -3.25 2.78
CA MET A 80 0.92 -4.35 3.54
C MET A 80 2.02 -5.12 4.28
N VAL A 81 1.78 -5.55 5.51
CA VAL A 81 2.74 -6.27 6.36
C VAL A 81 2.01 -7.37 7.12
N GLU A 82 2.43 -8.61 6.91
CA GLU A 82 1.93 -9.81 7.57
C GLU A 82 2.53 -9.96 8.96
N ARG A 83 1.82 -10.66 9.85
CA ARG A 83 2.25 -10.92 11.23
C ARG A 83 3.61 -11.60 11.35
N GLU A 84 4.04 -12.36 10.33
CA GLU A 84 5.35 -13.01 10.29
C GLU A 84 6.50 -12.04 9.97
N ASN A 85 6.15 -10.81 9.55
CA ASN A 85 7.07 -9.82 9.01
C ASN A 85 6.97 -8.48 9.76
N LYS A 86 7.99 -7.64 9.62
CA LYS A 86 8.05 -6.28 10.17
C LYS A 86 8.37 -5.26 9.09
N LEU A 87 7.86 -4.05 9.23
CA LEU A 87 8.20 -2.92 8.35
C LEU A 87 9.44 -2.22 8.90
N THR A 88 10.38 -1.87 8.03
CA THR A 88 11.54 -1.05 8.36
C THR A 88 11.55 0.20 7.49
N ILE A 89 11.90 1.33 8.12
CA ILE A 89 12.13 2.61 7.47
C ILE A 89 13.58 3.00 7.75
N LYS A 90 14.42 2.99 6.72
CA LYS A 90 15.86 3.23 6.80
C LYS A 90 16.20 4.63 6.30
N ASN A 91 17.00 5.35 7.06
CA ASN A 91 17.60 6.61 6.67
C ASN A 91 19.12 6.42 6.56
N GLU A 92 19.67 6.57 5.35
CA GLU A 92 21.11 6.48 5.06
C GLU A 92 21.80 7.85 5.02
N LEU A 93 21.06 8.91 5.33
CA LEU A 93 21.56 10.29 5.33
C LEU A 93 22.23 10.63 6.67
N ASP A 94 22.98 11.72 6.66
CA ASP A 94 23.70 12.28 7.82
C ASP A 94 22.82 13.19 8.70
N HIS A 95 21.55 13.36 8.36
CA HIS A 95 20.57 14.16 9.08
C HIS A 95 19.23 13.40 9.22
N PRO A 96 18.38 13.76 10.21
CA PRO A 96 17.13 13.04 10.45
C PRO A 96 16.08 13.29 9.36
N VAL A 97 15.29 12.26 9.03
CA VAL A 97 14.19 12.36 8.04
C VAL A 97 12.83 12.16 8.71
N SER A 98 11.85 13.00 8.36
CA SER A 98 10.49 12.88 8.89
C SER A 98 9.55 12.13 7.94
N VAL A 99 8.89 11.11 8.47
CA VAL A 99 7.91 10.30 7.76
C VAL A 99 6.60 10.28 8.54
N LYS A 100 5.47 10.47 7.85
CA LYS A 100 4.13 10.32 8.46
C LYS A 100 3.59 8.95 8.15
N LEU A 101 3.07 8.28 9.17
CA LEU A 101 2.56 6.93 9.10
C LEU A 101 1.12 6.87 9.57
N GLN A 102 0.28 6.12 8.85
CA GLN A 102 -1.05 5.72 9.28
C GLN A 102 -1.16 4.21 9.20
N ILE A 103 -1.57 3.57 10.30
CA ILE A 103 -1.74 2.12 10.38
C ILE A 103 -3.21 1.75 10.32
N THR A 104 -3.55 0.79 9.49
CA THR A 104 -4.90 0.21 9.39
C THR A 104 -4.80 -1.31 9.49
N LYS A 105 -5.61 -1.92 10.36
CA LYS A 105 -5.71 -3.39 10.44
C LYS A 105 -6.38 -3.92 9.17
N GLU A 106 -5.83 -4.99 8.62
CA GLU A 106 -6.36 -5.69 7.45
C GLU A 106 -6.51 -7.19 7.78
N SER A 107 -7.16 -7.94 6.90
CA SER A 107 -7.28 -9.41 7.04
C SER A 107 -6.32 -10.14 6.12
N ARG A 108 -5.84 -11.33 6.52
CA ARG A 108 -5.05 -12.20 5.64
C ARG A 108 -5.81 -12.66 4.41
N ALA A 109 -7.15 -12.63 4.38
CA ALA A 109 -7.90 -12.85 3.15
C ALA A 109 -7.67 -11.75 2.08
N VAL A 110 -7.13 -10.60 2.45
CA VAL A 110 -6.64 -9.58 1.50
C VAL A 110 -5.19 -9.88 1.08
N PHE A 111 -4.43 -10.62 1.89
CA PHE A 111 -2.99 -10.84 1.73
C PHE A 111 -2.61 -12.21 1.16
N GLN A 112 -3.08 -13.30 1.76
CA GLN A 112 -2.99 -14.65 1.22
C GLN A 112 -4.28 -14.99 0.49
N LYS A 113 -4.15 -15.37 -0.78
CA LYS A 113 -5.24 -16.02 -1.50
C LYS A 113 -4.69 -17.01 -2.52
N GLU A 114 -5.05 -18.27 -2.32
CA GLU A 114 -5.06 -19.32 -3.36
C GLU A 114 -5.83 -18.82 -4.59
N GLY A 115 -5.38 -19.20 -5.78
CA GLY A 115 -5.97 -18.83 -7.07
C GLY A 115 -4.94 -18.75 -8.18
N GLU A 116 -5.41 -18.54 -9.40
CA GLU A 116 -4.56 -18.38 -10.58
C GLU A 116 -3.95 -16.97 -10.61
N TYR A 117 -2.65 -16.90 -10.91
CA TYR A 117 -1.87 -15.68 -11.02
C TYR A 117 -1.42 -15.49 -12.46
N VAL A 118 -1.30 -14.22 -12.85
CA VAL A 118 -0.78 -13.83 -14.14
C VAL A 118 0.41 -12.91 -13.92
N SER A 119 1.55 -13.30 -14.50
CA SER A 119 2.80 -12.57 -14.47
C SER A 119 2.91 -11.70 -15.72
N PHE A 120 2.96 -10.38 -15.56
CA PHE A 120 3.03 -9.44 -16.69
C PHE A 120 3.84 -8.19 -16.31
N THR A 121 4.08 -7.31 -17.28
CA THR A 121 4.91 -6.12 -17.11
C THR A 121 4.09 -4.84 -17.24
N LEU A 122 4.17 -3.98 -16.23
CA LEU A 122 3.69 -2.61 -16.28
C LEU A 122 4.78 -1.71 -16.86
N LYS A 123 4.46 -0.97 -17.92
CA LYS A 123 5.40 -0.07 -18.61
C LYS A 123 4.90 1.36 -18.56
N ASN A 124 5.80 2.28 -18.23
CA ASN A 124 5.55 3.71 -18.35
C ASN A 124 6.35 4.24 -19.54
N LYS A 125 5.69 4.57 -20.65
CA LYS A 125 6.35 5.20 -21.80
C LYS A 125 6.40 6.73 -21.73
N SER A 126 5.91 7.33 -20.64
CA SER A 126 5.88 8.78 -20.48
C SER A 126 7.10 9.29 -19.71
N ALA A 127 7.32 10.60 -19.81
CA ALA A 127 8.35 11.32 -19.06
C ALA A 127 7.95 11.62 -17.60
N GLN A 128 6.76 11.23 -17.15
CA GLN A 128 6.23 11.51 -15.80
C GLN A 128 6.08 10.22 -15.01
N SER A 129 6.37 10.26 -13.70
CA SER A 129 6.09 9.13 -12.81
C SER A 129 4.59 8.87 -12.68
N ILE A 130 4.20 7.60 -12.65
CA ILE A 130 2.80 7.19 -12.50
C ILE A 130 2.59 6.54 -11.12
N PRO A 131 1.88 7.19 -10.18
CA PRO A 131 1.48 6.56 -8.92
C PRO A 131 0.41 5.50 -9.17
N LEU A 132 0.67 4.29 -8.71
CA LEU A 132 -0.26 3.17 -8.72
C LEU A 132 -0.48 2.67 -7.31
N ILE A 133 -1.66 2.10 -7.08
CA ILE A 133 -1.99 1.39 -5.85
C ILE A 133 -2.36 -0.01 -6.27
N ILE A 134 -1.43 -0.93 -6.06
CA ILE A 134 -1.60 -2.34 -6.34
C ILE A 134 -1.53 -3.03 -4.97
N PRO A 135 -2.62 -3.63 -4.48
CA PRO A 135 -2.55 -4.44 -3.26
C PRO A 135 -1.39 -5.43 -3.35
N THR A 136 -0.70 -5.68 -2.24
CA THR A 136 0.41 -6.66 -2.11
C THR A 136 1.67 -6.43 -2.95
N VAL A 137 1.68 -5.52 -3.92
CA VAL A 137 2.88 -5.16 -4.71
C VAL A 137 3.51 -3.88 -4.19
N MET A 138 4.83 -3.91 -4.01
CA MET A 138 5.59 -2.87 -3.33
C MET A 138 6.08 -1.73 -4.23
N ASN A 139 5.53 -1.55 -5.43
CA ASN A 139 5.98 -0.47 -6.30
C ASN A 139 5.06 0.77 -6.19
N PRO A 140 5.47 1.83 -5.47
CA PRO A 140 4.60 2.98 -5.21
C PRO A 140 4.40 3.88 -6.44
N ASN A 141 5.31 3.82 -7.42
CA ASN A 141 5.26 4.63 -8.63
C ASN A 141 6.01 3.95 -9.78
N LEU A 142 5.42 3.93 -10.95
CA LEU A 142 6.13 3.56 -12.17
C LEU A 142 6.93 4.76 -12.68
N SER A 143 8.25 4.74 -12.50
CA SER A 143 9.17 5.81 -12.93
C SER A 143 9.07 6.10 -14.44
N PRO A 144 9.50 7.29 -14.90
CA PRO A 144 9.54 7.62 -16.32
C PRO A 144 10.31 6.57 -17.13
N PHE A 145 9.80 6.21 -18.31
CA PHE A 145 10.45 5.28 -19.24
C PHE A 145 10.86 3.92 -18.62
N SER A 146 10.15 3.47 -17.59
CA SER A 146 10.50 2.26 -16.83
C SER A 146 9.57 1.07 -17.14
N LYS A 147 10.01 -0.11 -16.71
CA LYS A 147 9.24 -1.36 -16.71
C LYS A 147 9.26 -1.96 -15.30
N SER A 148 8.14 -2.53 -14.88
CA SER A 148 7.99 -3.25 -13.61
C SER A 148 7.25 -4.56 -13.86
N GLY A 149 7.92 -5.68 -13.65
CA GLY A 149 7.25 -6.97 -13.58
C GLY A 149 6.35 -7.03 -12.35
N VAL A 150 5.16 -7.59 -12.51
CA VAL A 150 4.20 -7.85 -11.44
C VAL A 150 3.63 -9.25 -11.61
N ASP A 151 3.29 -9.88 -10.50
CA ASP A 151 2.58 -11.15 -10.48
C ASP A 151 1.30 -10.95 -9.69
N LEU A 152 0.16 -10.89 -10.38
CA LEU A 152 -1.11 -10.48 -9.80
C LEU A 152 -2.16 -11.57 -9.96
N LYS A 153 -3.01 -11.68 -8.95
CA LYS A 153 -4.10 -12.66 -8.95
C LYS A 153 -5.20 -12.25 -9.94
N MET A 154 -5.83 -13.23 -10.58
CA MET A 154 -7.09 -13.05 -11.30
C MET A 154 -8.15 -12.32 -10.46
N GLY A 155 -8.73 -11.26 -11.03
CA GLY A 155 -9.69 -10.35 -10.41
C GLY A 155 -9.07 -9.24 -9.55
N GLN A 156 -7.75 -9.19 -9.39
CA GLN A 156 -7.09 -8.15 -8.60
C GLN A 156 -7.13 -6.80 -9.32
N GLU A 157 -7.41 -5.73 -8.59
CA GLU A 157 -7.48 -4.37 -9.13
C GLU A 157 -6.13 -3.65 -8.97
N ILE A 158 -5.75 -2.93 -10.03
CA ILE A 158 -4.74 -1.88 -10.03
C ILE A 158 -5.49 -0.56 -9.98
N LEU A 159 -5.22 0.25 -8.95
CA LEU A 159 -5.92 1.52 -8.75
C LEU A 159 -4.99 2.70 -9.00
N PHE A 160 -5.58 3.86 -9.30
CA PHE A 160 -4.91 5.16 -9.34
C PHE A 160 -5.68 6.17 -8.49
N ARG A 161 -5.01 7.24 -8.05
CA ARG A 161 -5.59 8.24 -7.14
C ARG A 161 -5.70 9.60 -7.81
N VAL A 162 -6.89 10.21 -7.77
CA VAL A 162 -7.16 11.58 -8.25
C VAL A 162 -7.94 12.33 -7.18
N LYS A 163 -7.50 13.55 -6.84
CA LYS A 163 -8.18 14.45 -5.88
C LYS A 163 -8.58 13.75 -4.56
N GLY A 164 -7.72 12.85 -4.07
CA GLY A 164 -7.92 12.13 -2.80
C GLY A 164 -8.87 10.93 -2.88
N ARG A 165 -9.33 10.53 -4.06
CA ARG A 165 -10.18 9.34 -4.28
C ARG A 165 -9.44 8.32 -5.13
N ASN A 166 -9.68 7.04 -4.85
CA ASN A 166 -9.12 5.92 -5.60
C ASN A 166 -10.09 5.50 -6.69
N TYR A 167 -9.55 5.16 -7.86
CA TYR A 167 -10.29 4.72 -9.04
C TYR A 167 -9.64 3.46 -9.60
N ASN A 168 -10.43 2.54 -10.12
CA ASN A 168 -9.92 1.35 -10.78
C ASN A 168 -9.32 1.72 -12.15
N LEU A 169 -8.05 1.38 -12.34
CA LEU A 169 -7.33 1.53 -13.60
C LEU A 169 -7.49 0.28 -14.47
N LEU A 170 -7.21 -0.89 -13.87
CA LEU A 170 -7.20 -2.20 -14.51
C LEU A 170 -7.64 -3.26 -13.51
N THR A 171 -8.49 -4.19 -13.93
CA THR A 171 -8.73 -5.44 -13.21
C THR A 171 -8.02 -6.56 -13.97
N VAL A 172 -7.29 -7.42 -13.27
CA VAL A 172 -6.65 -8.58 -13.87
C VAL A 172 -7.74 -9.56 -14.29
N ASP A 173 -7.83 -9.85 -15.58
CA ASP A 173 -8.84 -10.75 -16.14
C ASP A 173 -8.23 -11.64 -17.23
N ASN A 174 -9.07 -12.47 -17.86
CA ASN A 174 -8.63 -13.47 -18.84
C ASN A 174 -8.06 -12.87 -20.13
N ASN A 175 -8.10 -11.53 -20.31
CA ASN A 175 -7.51 -10.86 -21.45
C ASN A 175 -6.03 -10.53 -21.24
N ILE A 176 -5.52 -10.67 -20.01
CA ILE A 176 -4.10 -10.49 -19.70
C ILE A 176 -3.42 -11.85 -19.65
N ASN A 177 -2.41 -12.03 -20.49
CA ASN A 177 -1.63 -13.25 -20.57
C ASN A 177 -0.27 -13.11 -19.87
N ASN A 178 0.31 -14.25 -19.53
CA ASN A 178 1.67 -14.29 -19.01
C ASN A 178 2.67 -13.68 -20.00
N GLY A 179 3.44 -12.70 -19.55
CA GLY A 179 4.45 -11.98 -20.32
C GLY A 179 3.96 -10.70 -21.00
N ASP A 180 2.68 -10.34 -20.89
CA ASP A 180 2.15 -9.13 -21.52
C ASP A 180 2.87 -7.85 -21.05
N GLU A 181 3.05 -6.88 -21.95
CA GLU A 181 3.51 -5.53 -21.60
C GLU A 181 2.34 -4.53 -21.70
N ILE A 182 1.90 -4.01 -20.56
CA ILE A 182 0.81 -3.04 -20.48
C ILE A 182 1.38 -1.62 -20.38
N ASP A 183 1.01 -0.76 -21.33
CA ASP A 183 1.33 0.66 -21.28
C ASP A 183 0.39 1.41 -20.31
N VAL A 184 0.90 1.67 -19.12
CA VAL A 184 0.15 2.31 -18.04
C VAL A 184 -0.11 3.78 -18.33
N ALA A 185 0.78 4.47 -19.06
CA ALA A 185 0.60 5.88 -19.37
C ALA A 185 -0.61 6.11 -20.29
N ASP A 186 -0.74 5.25 -21.29
CA ASP A 186 -1.88 5.27 -22.22
C ASP A 186 -3.17 4.84 -21.53
N LEU A 187 -3.12 3.77 -20.74
CA LEU A 187 -4.27 3.28 -19.99
C LEU A 187 -4.81 4.34 -19.01
N LEU A 188 -3.91 5.01 -18.27
CA LEU A 188 -4.29 6.06 -17.32
C LEU A 188 -4.94 7.25 -18.01
N ARG A 189 -4.40 7.68 -19.14
CA ARG A 189 -4.95 8.81 -19.92
C ARG A 189 -6.35 8.48 -20.45
N ASN A 190 -6.56 7.28 -20.98
CA ASN A 190 -7.87 6.86 -21.47
C ASN A 190 -8.88 6.76 -20.33
N ARG A 191 -8.49 6.13 -19.21
CA ARG A 191 -9.36 5.97 -18.05
C ARG A 191 -9.77 7.32 -17.42
N LYS A 192 -8.88 8.32 -17.39
CA LYS A 192 -9.24 9.67 -16.91
C LYS A 192 -10.29 10.36 -17.78
N ARG A 193 -10.19 10.24 -19.11
CA ARG A 193 -11.19 10.76 -20.06
C ARG A 193 -12.54 10.10 -19.85
N GLU A 194 -12.57 8.76 -19.78
CA GLU A 194 -13.80 7.99 -19.54
C GLU A 194 -14.52 8.41 -18.25
N LEU A 195 -13.74 8.71 -17.20
CA LEU A 195 -14.26 9.10 -15.90
C LEU A 195 -14.45 10.62 -15.74
N ASN A 196 -14.19 11.42 -16.77
CA ASN A 196 -14.21 12.89 -16.74
C ASN A 196 -13.35 13.48 -15.59
N LEU A 197 -12.12 12.97 -15.45
CA LEU A 197 -11.16 13.35 -14.41
C LEU A 197 -9.99 14.23 -14.91
N ASP A 198 -10.04 14.64 -16.18
CA ASP A 198 -9.06 15.54 -16.80
C ASP A 198 -9.11 16.96 -16.23
#